data_AF-A0A934ZJR0-F1
#
_entry.id   AF-A0A934ZJR0-F1
#
_cell.length_a   1.000
_cell.length_b   1.000
_cell.length_c   1.000
_cell.angle_alpha   90.00
_cell.angle_beta   90.00
_cell.angle_gamma   90.00
#
_symmetry.space_group_name_H-M   'P 1'
#
loop_
_entity.id
_entity.type
_entity.pdbx_description
1 polymer ?
#
loop_
_entity_poly.entity_id
_entity_poly.type
_entity_poly.pdbx_seq_one_letter_code
_entity_poly.pdbx_strand_id
1 'polypeptide(L)'
;MRSTLLSGGVLLIGPEVGGTPVVPLPVASAQFVRGLSDHLDLRVHYDTVALVAHRVGLELRLTVARRGGWSFALGVEPSALFFALPYQGAFIGGDLSTEVTAMVTRRWTSAALTLLVGPTVQWAMYGQGGGKMLIDTRPSFAYLDVGARLEWNRGPGATMMLGLDLCVPLGDDPLRFMGVLPRATIGWSWSR
;
A
#
# COMPACT_ATOMS: atom_id res chain seq x y z
N MET A 1 2.10 -21.66 -8.47
CA MET A 1 1.18 -20.82 -9.27
C MET A 1 1.79 -19.43 -9.42
N ARG A 2 1.78 -18.85 -10.62
CA ARG A 2 2.09 -17.42 -10.83
C ARG A 2 0.75 -16.71 -10.92
N SER A 3 0.43 -15.84 -9.97
CA SER A 3 -0.79 -15.02 -10.01
C SER A 3 -0.38 -13.56 -10.14
N THR A 4 -0.85 -12.94 -11.22
CA THR A 4 -0.76 -11.49 -11.40
C THR A 4 -2.11 -10.90 -11.07
N LEU A 5 -2.13 -9.97 -10.13
CA LEU A 5 -3.27 -9.17 -9.74
C LEU A 5 -3.09 -7.78 -10.35
N LEU A 6 -4.01 -7.37 -11.22
CA LEU A 6 -4.09 -5.99 -11.70
C LEU A 6 -5.27 -5.33 -11.02
N SER A 7 -5.09 -4.12 -10.51
CA SER A 7 -6.16 -3.40 -9.84
C SER A 7 -6.12 -1.90 -10.07
N GLY A 8 -7.27 -1.26 -10.12
CA GLY A 8 -7.42 0.20 -10.20
C GLY A 8 -8.18 0.70 -8.99
N GLY A 9 -7.74 1.82 -8.42
CA GLY A 9 -8.37 2.43 -7.27
C GLY A 9 -8.46 3.94 -7.36
N VAL A 10 -9.36 4.52 -6.58
CA VAL A 10 -9.43 5.96 -6.36
C VAL A 10 -9.05 6.19 -4.91
N LEU A 11 -7.96 6.95 -4.69
CA LEU A 11 -7.61 7.44 -3.37
C LEU A 11 -8.50 8.67 -3.12
N LEU A 12 -9.51 8.54 -2.27
CA LEU A 12 -10.24 9.71 -1.80
C LEU A 12 -9.51 10.17 -0.54
N ILE A 13 -8.75 11.24 -0.60
CA ILE A 13 -8.19 11.83 0.60
C ILE A 13 -9.35 12.62 1.27
N GLY A 14 -9.42 12.68 2.61
CA GLY A 14 -10.31 13.63 3.30
C GLY A 14 -10.00 13.77 4.81
N PRO A 15 -10.45 14.84 5.49
CA PRO A 15 -10.96 16.16 5.03
C PRO A 15 -9.85 17.25 5.07
N GLU A 16 -10.20 18.49 4.74
CA GLU A 16 -9.29 19.66 4.72
C GLU A 16 -8.41 19.77 5.98
N VAL A 17 -7.09 19.68 5.81
CA VAL A 17 -6.12 20.12 6.80
C VAL A 17 -5.69 21.54 6.41
N GLY A 18 -6.25 22.55 7.09
CA GLY A 18 -5.83 23.95 6.92
C GLY A 18 -6.29 24.67 5.63
N GLY A 19 -7.43 24.29 5.04
CA GLY A 19 -8.02 25.01 3.90
C GLY A 19 -7.43 24.68 2.52
N THR A 20 -6.67 23.58 2.40
CA THR A 20 -6.17 23.10 1.10
C THR A 20 -7.16 22.09 0.52
N PRO A 21 -7.69 22.31 -0.70
CA PRO A 21 -8.67 21.41 -1.31
C PRO A 21 -8.07 20.03 -1.56
N VAL A 22 -8.82 19.02 -1.14
CA VAL A 22 -8.41 17.63 -1.21
C VAL A 22 -8.96 17.01 -2.49
N VAL A 23 -8.09 16.72 -3.45
CA VAL A 23 -8.49 16.19 -4.76
C VAL A 23 -8.31 14.66 -4.77
N PRO A 24 -9.33 13.88 -5.16
CA PRO A 24 -9.18 12.45 -5.30
C PRO A 24 -8.21 12.13 -6.44
N LEU A 25 -7.18 11.31 -6.16
CA LEU A 25 -6.17 10.94 -7.14
C LEU A 25 -6.41 9.51 -7.61
N PRO A 26 -6.51 9.25 -8.93
CA PRO A 26 -6.59 7.90 -9.44
C PRO A 26 -5.26 7.18 -9.19
N VAL A 27 -5.36 5.93 -8.74
CA VAL A 27 -4.23 5.04 -8.52
C VAL A 27 -4.42 3.79 -9.36
N ALA A 28 -3.42 3.44 -10.17
CA ALA A 28 -3.38 2.12 -10.81
C ALA A 28 -2.31 1.27 -10.14
N SER A 29 -2.65 0.02 -9.83
CA SER A 29 -1.86 -0.88 -8.99
C SER A 29 -1.69 -2.22 -9.68
N ALA A 30 -0.45 -2.69 -9.78
CA ALA A 30 -0.13 -4.04 -10.24
C ALA A 30 0.60 -4.79 -9.13
N GLN A 31 0.18 -6.02 -8.87
CA GLN A 31 0.79 -6.90 -7.89
C GLN A 31 1.14 -8.24 -8.53
N PHE A 32 2.40 -8.65 -8.35
CA PHE A 32 2.84 -9.99 -8.69
C PHE A 32 3.07 -10.80 -7.41
N VAL A 33 2.47 -11.98 -7.31
CA VAL A 33 2.60 -12.84 -6.13
C VAL A 33 3.27 -14.15 -6.50
N ARG A 34 4.28 -14.53 -5.70
CA ARG A 34 4.97 -15.82 -5.79
C ARG A 34 5.01 -16.49 -4.43
N GLY A 35 4.32 -17.62 -4.31
CA GLY A 35 4.50 -18.52 -3.16
C GLY A 35 5.90 -19.12 -3.15
N LEU A 36 6.62 -18.99 -2.03
CA LEU A 36 7.90 -19.63 -1.76
C LEU A 36 7.71 -20.94 -0.98
N SER A 37 6.69 -21.00 -0.12
CA SER A 37 6.20 -22.20 0.57
C SER A 37 4.70 -22.06 0.89
N ASP A 38 4.10 -23.05 1.56
CA ASP A 38 2.70 -22.98 2.01
C ASP A 38 2.44 -21.84 3.00
N HIS A 39 3.49 -21.39 3.68
CA HIS A 39 3.46 -20.36 4.70
C HIS A 39 4.13 -19.06 4.27
N LEU A 40 4.90 -19.03 3.19
CA LEU A 40 5.68 -17.85 2.81
C LEU A 40 5.40 -17.47 1.37
N ASP A 41 5.04 -16.21 1.14
CA ASP A 41 4.91 -15.64 -0.19
C ASP A 41 5.65 -14.31 -0.33
N LEU A 42 6.14 -14.07 -1.54
CA LEU A 42 6.79 -12.83 -1.94
C LEU A 42 5.85 -12.10 -2.89
N ARG A 43 5.68 -10.79 -2.68
CA ARG A 43 4.80 -9.95 -3.47
C ARG A 43 5.56 -8.72 -3.93
N VAL A 44 5.45 -8.41 -5.21
CA VAL A 44 5.97 -7.17 -5.79
C VAL A 44 4.77 -6.31 -6.11
N HIS A 45 4.78 -5.08 -5.59
CA HIS A 45 3.73 -4.10 -5.78
C HIS A 45 4.26 -2.95 -6.63
N TYR A 46 3.43 -2.46 -7.53
CA TYR A 46 3.69 -1.27 -8.31
C TYR A 46 2.43 -0.42 -8.35
N ASP A 47 2.48 0.77 -7.76
CA ASP A 47 1.39 1.73 -7.80
C ASP A 47 1.81 2.94 -8.64
N THR A 48 0.89 3.51 -9.41
CA THR A 48 1.05 4.81 -10.04
C THR A 48 -0.09 5.73 -9.64
N VAL A 49 0.24 6.90 -9.09
CA VAL A 49 -0.71 7.91 -8.62
C VAL A 49 -0.75 9.03 -9.65
N ALA A 50 -1.92 9.28 -10.22
CA ALA A 50 -2.17 10.31 -11.24
C ALA A 50 -1.14 10.32 -12.40
N LEU A 51 -0.50 9.17 -12.69
CA LEU A 51 0.56 8.98 -13.69
C LEU A 51 1.84 9.82 -13.48
N VAL A 52 1.98 10.48 -12.33
CA VAL A 52 3.12 11.38 -12.02
C VAL A 52 3.99 10.89 -10.87
N ALA A 53 3.42 10.07 -9.99
CA ALA A 53 4.15 9.40 -8.93
C ALA A 53 4.08 7.89 -9.11
N HIS A 54 5.18 7.21 -8.82
CA HIS A 54 5.36 5.79 -9.01
C HIS A 54 5.89 5.18 -7.72
N ARG A 55 5.18 4.20 -7.18
CA ARG A 55 5.60 3.45 -5.99
C ARG A 55 5.97 2.03 -6.40
N VAL A 56 7.11 1.56 -5.92
CA VAL A 56 7.52 0.16 -6.04
C VAL A 56 7.69 -0.40 -4.65
N GLY A 57 6.98 -1.49 -4.34
CA GLY A 57 7.01 -2.17 -3.06
C GLY A 57 7.43 -3.64 -3.20
N LEU A 58 8.09 -4.17 -2.18
CA LEU A 58 8.43 -5.59 -2.09
C LEU A 58 7.97 -6.11 -0.73
N GLU A 59 6.89 -6.88 -0.70
CA GLU A 59 6.35 -7.46 0.53
C GLU A 59 6.79 -8.92 0.67
N LEU A 60 7.41 -9.24 1.80
CA LEU A 60 7.59 -10.62 2.25
C LEU A 60 6.51 -10.94 3.27
N ARG A 61 5.67 -11.94 2.99
CA ARG A 61 4.52 -12.29 3.83
C ARG A 61 4.60 -13.72 4.34
N LEU A 62 4.55 -13.86 5.66
CA LEU A 62 4.51 -15.12 6.37
C LEU A 62 3.12 -15.39 6.95
N THR A 63 2.47 -16.47 6.53
CA THR A 63 1.28 -17.02 7.18
C THR A 63 1.67 -17.85 8.39
N VAL A 64 1.33 -17.34 9.57
CA VAL A 64 1.65 -17.94 10.88
C VAL A 64 0.71 -19.11 11.22
N ALA A 65 -0.58 -18.99 10.91
CA ALA A 65 -1.56 -20.02 11.24
C ALA A 65 -2.72 -20.06 10.24
N ARG A 66 -3.31 -21.26 10.04
CA ARG A 66 -4.55 -21.46 9.28
C ARG A 66 -5.44 -22.50 9.96
N ARG A 67 -6.71 -22.17 10.23
CA ARG A 67 -7.69 -23.14 10.76
C ARG A 67 -9.12 -22.74 10.46
N GLY A 68 -9.91 -23.67 9.94
CA GLY A 68 -11.37 -23.52 9.82
C GLY A 68 -11.81 -22.27 9.04
N GLY A 69 -11.08 -21.87 8.00
CA GLY A 69 -11.34 -20.65 7.22
C GLY A 69 -10.63 -19.39 7.75
N TRP A 70 -9.98 -19.44 8.91
CA TRP A 70 -9.14 -18.35 9.41
C TRP A 70 -7.69 -18.48 8.93
N SER A 71 -7.04 -17.37 8.65
CA SER A 71 -5.58 -17.29 8.50
C SER A 71 -4.99 -16.04 9.13
N PHE A 72 -3.81 -16.19 9.73
CA PHE A 72 -3.06 -15.11 10.36
C PHE A 72 -1.74 -14.94 9.63
N ALA A 73 -1.37 -13.72 9.29
CA ALA A 73 -0.13 -13.43 8.60
C ALA A 73 0.58 -12.20 9.13
N LEU A 74 1.88 -12.15 8.90
CA LEU A 74 2.73 -10.99 9.13
C LEU A 74 3.44 -10.66 7.82
N GLY A 75 3.40 -9.40 7.42
CA GLY A 75 4.06 -8.87 6.23
C GLY A 75 5.09 -7.82 6.61
N VAL A 76 6.17 -7.75 5.84
CA VAL A 76 7.11 -6.60 5.86
C VAL A 76 7.26 -6.10 4.45
N GLU A 77 7.00 -4.82 4.23
CA GLU A 77 7.04 -4.17 2.93
C GLU A 77 7.91 -2.91 2.96
N PRO A 78 9.18 -2.99 2.54
CA PRO A 78 9.88 -1.84 2.01
C PRO A 78 9.25 -1.37 0.70
N SER A 79 9.05 -0.06 0.56
CA SER A 79 8.62 0.55 -0.68
C SER A 79 9.32 1.88 -0.94
N ALA A 80 9.44 2.26 -2.21
CA ALA A 80 9.98 3.54 -2.63
C ALA A 80 8.97 4.24 -3.54
N LEU A 81 8.63 5.49 -3.21
CA LEU A 81 7.84 6.40 -4.02
C LEU A 81 8.78 7.35 -4.75
N PHE A 82 8.55 7.53 -6.04
CA PHE A 82 9.27 8.47 -6.89
C PHE A 82 8.27 9.42 -7.54
N PHE A 83 8.56 10.72 -7.52
CA PHE A 83 7.80 11.71 -8.27
C PHE A 83 8.74 12.72 -8.91
N ALA A 84 8.36 13.17 -10.12
CA ALA A 84 9.08 14.21 -10.83
C ALA A 84 8.22 15.48 -10.80
N LEU A 85 8.67 16.52 -10.08
CA LEU A 85 8.03 17.83 -10.18
C LEU A 85 8.60 18.58 -11.40
N PRO A 86 7.75 19.01 -12.34
CA PRO A 86 8.19 19.75 -13.50
C PRO A 86 8.41 21.22 -13.14
N TYR A 87 9.47 21.55 -12.40
CA TYR A 87 9.93 22.93 -12.30
C TYR A 87 11.45 23.03 -12.22
N GLN A 88 12.02 23.82 -13.15
CA GLN A 88 13.37 24.39 -13.20
C GLN A 88 14.50 23.57 -12.55
N GLY A 89 14.82 22.41 -13.15
CA GLY A 89 16.03 21.64 -12.83
C GLY A 89 15.75 20.29 -12.15
N ALA A 90 14.96 19.43 -12.81
CA ALA A 90 14.78 17.99 -12.55
C ALA A 90 15.21 17.48 -11.15
N PHE A 91 14.48 17.87 -10.12
CA PHE A 91 14.57 17.23 -8.80
C PHE A 91 13.67 15.99 -8.81
N ILE A 92 14.28 14.81 -8.76
CA ILE A 92 13.59 13.57 -8.39
C ILE A 92 13.46 13.61 -6.88
N GLY A 93 12.23 13.84 -6.41
CA GLY A 93 11.85 13.69 -5.01
C GLY A 93 11.18 12.33 -4.81
N GLY A 94 11.15 11.87 -3.57
CA GLY A 94 10.53 10.60 -3.26
C GLY A 94 10.48 10.35 -1.77
N ASP A 95 9.95 9.19 -1.42
CA ASP A 95 9.94 8.68 -0.05
C ASP A 95 10.34 7.22 -0.06
N LEU A 96 11.17 6.83 0.91
CA LEU A 96 11.38 5.43 1.27
C LEU A 96 10.44 5.12 2.43
N SER A 97 9.71 4.02 2.38
CA SER A 97 8.90 3.56 3.49
C SER A 97 9.19 2.13 3.87
N THR A 98 8.94 1.78 5.12
CA THR A 98 8.88 0.39 5.57
C THR A 98 7.61 0.21 6.38
N GLU A 99 6.77 -0.72 5.95
CA GLU A 99 5.55 -1.13 6.62
C GLU A 99 5.73 -2.52 7.24
N VAL A 100 5.20 -2.72 8.44
CA VAL A 100 5.11 -4.03 9.08
C VAL A 100 3.65 -4.32 9.42
N THR A 101 3.02 -5.23 8.69
CA THR A 101 1.56 -5.42 8.75
C THR A 101 1.21 -6.77 9.35
N ALA A 102 0.45 -6.76 10.44
CA ALA A 102 -0.24 -7.94 10.94
C ALA A 102 -1.60 -8.05 10.24
N MET A 103 -1.96 -9.26 9.82
CA MET A 103 -3.18 -9.53 9.06
C MET A 103 -3.96 -10.69 9.67
N VAL A 104 -5.27 -10.52 9.76
CA VAL A 104 -6.22 -11.58 10.11
C VAL A 104 -7.24 -11.70 8.99
N THR A 105 -7.30 -12.86 8.34
CA THR A 105 -8.25 -13.13 7.27
C THR A 105 -9.25 -14.19 7.69
N ARG A 106 -10.54 -13.90 7.47
CA ARG A 106 -11.63 -14.86 7.50
C ARG A 106 -12.08 -15.16 6.06
N ARG A 107 -12.03 -16.43 5.66
CA ARG A 107 -12.51 -16.91 4.36
C ARG A 107 -13.83 -17.66 4.49
N TRP A 108 -14.72 -17.39 3.56
CA TRP A 108 -15.94 -18.12 3.24
C TRP A 108 -15.86 -18.66 1.81
N THR A 109 -16.87 -19.42 1.38
CA THR A 109 -16.89 -20.09 0.07
C THR A 109 -16.73 -19.11 -1.11
N SER A 110 -17.29 -17.91 -1.01
CA SER A 110 -17.33 -16.92 -2.10
C SER A 110 -16.62 -15.61 -1.78
N ALA A 111 -16.12 -15.43 -0.56
CA ALA A 111 -15.58 -14.17 -0.09
C ALA A 111 -14.48 -14.35 0.97
N ALA A 112 -13.65 -13.33 1.15
CA ALA A 112 -12.69 -13.23 2.23
C ALA A 112 -12.69 -11.81 2.81
N LEU A 113 -12.64 -11.70 4.14
CA LEU A 113 -12.43 -10.44 4.84
C LEU A 113 -11.06 -10.49 5.51
N THR A 114 -10.22 -9.50 5.23
CA THR A 114 -8.90 -9.31 5.86
C THR A 114 -8.91 -8.03 6.65
N LEU A 115 -8.63 -8.12 7.94
CA LEU A 115 -8.29 -6.99 8.79
C LEU A 115 -6.77 -6.86 8.84
N LEU A 116 -6.26 -5.64 8.76
CA LEU A 116 -4.84 -5.35 8.79
C LEU A 116 -4.52 -4.23 9.77
N VAL A 117 -3.38 -4.34 10.44
CA VAL A 117 -2.84 -3.29 11.30
C VAL A 117 -1.32 -3.32 11.25
N GLY A 118 -0.69 -2.16 11.14
CA GLY A 118 0.76 -2.10 11.05
C GLY A 118 1.32 -0.69 11.11
N PRO A 119 2.47 -0.47 11.77
CA PRO A 119 3.16 0.79 11.63
C PRO A 119 3.83 0.89 10.26
N THR A 120 3.82 2.09 9.71
CA THR A 120 4.63 2.51 8.58
C THR A 120 5.54 3.66 9.00
N VAL A 121 6.81 3.54 8.64
CA VAL A 121 7.81 4.59 8.83
C VAL A 121 8.29 5.06 7.46
N GLN A 122 8.43 6.36 7.27
CA GLN A 122 8.84 7.00 6.02
C GLN A 122 10.07 7.87 6.22
N TRP A 123 10.90 7.93 5.19
CA TRP A 123 12.08 8.79 5.07
C TRP A 123 12.01 9.56 3.77
N ALA A 124 12.22 10.87 3.83
CA ALA A 124 12.26 11.69 2.64
C ALA A 124 13.52 11.36 1.82
N MET A 125 13.34 11.31 0.50
CA MET A 125 14.39 11.15 -0.48
C MET A 125 14.44 12.38 -1.37
N TYR A 126 15.64 12.91 -1.61
CA TYR A 126 15.82 14.07 -2.46
C TYR A 126 17.04 13.93 -3.36
N GLY A 127 16.86 14.29 -4.63
CA GLY A 127 17.93 14.42 -5.59
C GLY A 127 18.85 15.60 -5.24
N GLN A 128 20.16 15.35 -5.22
CA GLN A 128 21.19 16.36 -5.22
C GLN A 128 21.79 16.45 -6.64
N GLY A 129 22.17 17.65 -7.08
CA GLY A 129 22.83 17.87 -8.37
C GLY A 129 23.98 16.88 -8.62
N GLY A 130 24.12 16.42 -9.86
CA GLY A 130 25.09 15.38 -10.24
C GLY A 130 24.54 13.94 -10.16
N GLY A 131 23.23 13.75 -10.07
CA GLY A 131 22.58 12.43 -10.13
C GLY A 131 22.64 11.63 -8.82
N LYS A 132 23.01 12.27 -7.71
CA LYS A 132 23.04 11.63 -6.39
C LYS A 132 21.67 11.70 -5.74
N MET A 133 21.26 10.62 -5.09
CA MET A 133 20.04 10.56 -4.28
C MET A 133 20.44 10.47 -2.81
N LEU A 134 19.94 11.40 -2.01
CA LEU A 134 20.16 11.43 -0.56
C LEU A 134 18.88 10.98 0.14
N ILE A 135 19.06 10.29 1.28
CA ILE A 135 17.99 9.84 2.15
C ILE A 135 18.24 10.45 3.53
N ASP A 136 17.22 11.02 4.13
CA ASP A 136 17.33 11.56 5.49
C ASP A 136 17.72 10.49 6.50
N THR A 137 18.55 10.87 7.46
CA THR A 137 19.00 9.97 8.55
C THR A 137 17.93 9.76 9.62
N ARG A 138 16.90 10.61 9.66
CA ARG A 138 15.77 10.51 10.58
C ARG A 138 14.48 10.27 9.79
N PRO A 139 13.54 9.47 10.31
CA PRO A 139 12.22 9.35 9.71
C PRO A 139 11.56 10.72 9.56
N SER A 140 11.01 10.99 8.40
CA SER A 140 10.20 12.19 8.14
C SER A 140 8.79 12.03 8.70
N PHE A 141 8.26 10.80 8.71
CA PHE A 141 6.91 10.52 9.14
C PHE A 141 6.75 9.08 9.67
N ALA A 142 5.86 8.88 10.63
CA ALA A 142 5.46 7.57 11.11
C ALA A 142 3.95 7.56 11.37
N TYR A 143 3.28 6.48 10.99
CA TYR A 143 1.85 6.31 11.17
C TYR A 143 1.50 4.85 11.41
N LEU A 144 0.34 4.62 12.00
CA LEU A 144 -0.29 3.32 12.16
C LEU A 144 -1.37 3.18 11.09
N ASP A 145 -1.19 2.22 10.21
CA ASP A 145 -2.21 1.77 9.27
C ASP A 145 -3.17 0.81 9.97
N VAL A 146 -4.45 1.08 9.84
CA VAL A 146 -5.54 0.18 10.25
C VAL A 146 -6.50 0.05 9.09
N GLY A 147 -6.72 -1.17 8.62
CA GLY A 147 -7.53 -1.36 7.43
C GLY A 147 -8.40 -2.61 7.43
N ALA A 148 -9.37 -2.60 6.54
CA ALA A 148 -10.23 -3.73 6.24
C ALA A 148 -10.33 -3.91 4.73
N ARG A 149 -10.08 -5.12 4.25
CA ARG A 149 -10.19 -5.52 2.85
C ARG A 149 -11.18 -6.65 2.72
N LEU A 150 -12.22 -6.45 1.93
CA LEU A 150 -13.19 -7.48 1.61
C LEU A 150 -13.00 -7.86 0.13
N GLU A 151 -12.82 -9.15 -0.12
CA GLU A 151 -12.59 -9.76 -1.43
C GLU A 151 -13.77 -10.69 -1.76
N TRP A 152 -14.29 -10.64 -2.98
CA TRP A 152 -15.37 -11.51 -3.44
C TRP A 152 -15.13 -12.04 -4.84
N ASN A 153 -15.34 -13.34 -5.00
CA ASN A 153 -15.24 -14.03 -6.28
C ASN A 153 -16.47 -13.72 -7.13
N ARG A 154 -16.26 -13.12 -8.30
CA ARG A 154 -17.31 -12.77 -9.27
C ARG A 154 -17.41 -13.74 -10.45
N GLY A 155 -16.50 -14.70 -10.54
CA GLY A 155 -16.48 -15.72 -11.61
C GLY A 155 -15.07 -16.27 -11.82
N PRO A 156 -14.84 -17.05 -12.91
CA PRO A 156 -13.52 -17.55 -13.25
C PRO A 156 -12.53 -16.39 -13.45
N GLY A 157 -11.52 -16.28 -12.58
CA GLY A 157 -10.45 -15.28 -12.69
C GLY A 157 -10.83 -13.83 -12.32
N ALA A 158 -12.04 -13.60 -11.81
CA ALA A 158 -12.48 -12.26 -11.40
C ALA A 158 -12.74 -12.21 -9.90
N THR A 159 -11.91 -11.45 -9.18
CA THR A 159 -12.05 -11.20 -7.75
C THR A 159 -12.10 -9.70 -7.53
N MET A 160 -13.25 -9.17 -7.13
CA MET A 160 -13.36 -7.76 -6.79
C MET A 160 -12.97 -7.58 -5.32
N MET A 161 -12.25 -6.50 -5.03
CA MET A 161 -11.82 -6.12 -3.70
C MET A 161 -12.41 -4.75 -3.35
N LEU A 162 -12.63 -4.50 -2.07
CA LEU A 162 -12.86 -3.18 -1.52
C LEU A 162 -12.03 -3.05 -0.25
N GLY A 163 -11.30 -1.95 -0.16
CA GLY A 163 -10.48 -1.61 1.00
C GLY A 163 -11.01 -0.36 1.70
N LEU A 164 -10.74 -0.27 2.98
CA LEU A 164 -10.77 0.97 3.74
C LEU A 164 -9.54 0.98 4.61
N ASP A 165 -8.67 1.97 4.45
CA ASP A 165 -7.45 2.13 5.24
C ASP A 165 -7.53 3.47 6.00
N LEU A 166 -7.15 3.45 7.27
CA LEU A 166 -7.07 4.59 8.18
C LEU A 166 -5.61 4.74 8.61
N CYS A 167 -5.05 5.92 8.41
CA CYS A 167 -3.68 6.23 8.82
C CYS A 167 -3.71 7.14 10.05
N VAL A 168 -3.15 6.66 11.16
CA VAL A 168 -3.08 7.41 12.43
C VAL A 168 -1.63 7.84 12.66
N PRO A 169 -1.30 9.14 12.73
CA PRO A 169 0.08 9.59 12.93
C PRO A 169 0.62 9.13 14.28
N LEU A 170 1.89 8.69 14.29
CA LEU A 170 2.63 8.29 15.49
C LEU A 170 3.62 9.40 15.85
N GLY A 171 3.13 10.51 16.40
CA GLY A 171 3.98 11.65 16.81
C GLY A 171 3.22 12.72 17.61
N ASP A 172 3.98 13.56 18.33
CA ASP A 172 3.46 14.55 19.30
C ASP A 172 2.79 15.79 18.66
N ASP A 173 2.68 15.84 17.33
CA ASP A 173 2.14 16.98 16.58
C ASP A 173 0.80 16.61 15.91
N PRO A 174 -0.31 16.50 16.68
CA PRO A 174 -1.58 15.89 16.24
C PRO A 174 -2.33 16.68 15.15
N LEU A 175 -1.91 17.92 14.86
CA LEU A 175 -2.57 18.81 13.92
C LEU A 175 -2.04 18.73 12.48
N ARG A 176 -0.94 18.00 12.22
CA ARG A 176 -0.36 17.99 10.87
C ARG A 176 -0.93 16.92 9.95
N PHE A 177 -1.34 15.75 10.44
CA PHE A 177 -1.78 14.65 9.56
C PHE A 177 -2.72 13.64 10.24
N MET A 178 -3.97 14.01 10.56
CA MET A 178 -5.04 13.02 10.70
C MET A 178 -5.79 12.94 9.37
N GLY A 179 -5.56 11.87 8.61
CA GLY A 179 -6.24 11.61 7.35
C GLY A 179 -6.88 10.23 7.37
N VAL A 180 -8.18 10.16 7.08
CA VAL A 180 -8.77 8.89 6.65
C VAL A 180 -8.45 8.76 5.17
N LEU A 181 -7.84 7.66 4.75
CA LEU A 181 -7.50 7.38 3.34
C LEU A 181 -8.39 6.25 2.83
N PRO A 182 -9.69 6.49 2.55
CA PRO A 182 -10.49 5.50 1.85
C PRO A 182 -9.86 5.14 0.51
N ARG A 183 -9.42 3.88 0.42
CA ARG A 183 -8.85 3.26 -0.77
C ARG A 183 -9.82 2.23 -1.31
N ALA A 184 -10.64 2.61 -2.29
CA ALA A 184 -11.36 1.62 -3.09
C ALA A 184 -10.39 1.04 -4.13
N THR A 185 -10.25 -0.29 -4.23
CA THR A 185 -9.35 -0.94 -5.20
C THR A 185 -10.06 -2.11 -5.86
N ILE A 186 -10.38 -1.99 -7.15
CA ILE A 186 -10.99 -3.04 -7.95
C ILE A 186 -9.87 -3.86 -8.57
N GLY A 187 -9.74 -5.13 -8.18
CA GLY A 187 -8.75 -6.06 -8.73
C GLY A 187 -9.31 -7.11 -9.69
N TRP A 188 -8.41 -7.74 -10.44
CA TRP A 188 -8.65 -8.96 -11.22
C TRP A 188 -7.42 -9.87 -11.05
N SER A 189 -7.66 -11.16 -10.81
CA SER A 189 -6.60 -12.15 -10.58
C SER A 189 -6.58 -13.15 -11.73
N TRP A 190 -5.50 -13.15 -12.51
CA TRP A 190 -5.33 -14.14 -13.57
C TRP A 190 -4.43 -15.26 -13.04
N SER A 191 -5.02 -16.43 -12.79
CA SER A 191 -4.29 -17.68 -12.60
C SER A 191 -4.40 -18.50 -13.88
N ARG A 192 -3.27 -18.78 -14.54
CA ARG A 192 -3.19 -19.86 -15.53
C ARG A 192 -3.05 -21.20 -14.81
#